data_AF-X1VNH9-F1
#
_entry.id   AF-X1VNH9-F1
#
_cell.length_a   1.000
_cell.length_b   1.000
_cell.length_c   1.000
_cell.angle_alpha   90.00
_cell.angle_beta   90.00
_cell.angle_gamma   90.00
#
_symmetry.space_group_name_H-M   'P 1'
#
loop_
_entity.id
_entity.type
_entity.pdbx_description
1 polymer ?
#
loop_
_entity_poly.entity_id
_entity_poly.type
_entity_poly.pdbx_seq_one_letter_code
_entity_poly.pdbx_strand_id
1 'polypeptide(L)'
;IETNLNNVNRADREEVVENSESEMKEYPRPKRYRSREKESLAKEIAEELKDDHSLGAFRTVVDKISEQRIRIFLSIIKDAHLTWKIKKNKGAMFISLAKAYAIKNNINLNFR
;
A
#
# COMPACT_ATOMS: atom_id res chain seq x y z
N ILE A 1 24.58 36.73 -37.53
CA ILE A 1 25.74 36.69 -36.61
C ILE A 1 25.21 36.94 -35.22
N GLU A 2 25.78 36.19 -34.30
CA GLU A 2 25.29 35.76 -33.00
C GLU A 2 25.67 36.76 -31.88
N THR A 3 25.12 36.47 -30.70
CA THR A 3 25.50 36.93 -29.34
C THR A 3 25.01 38.30 -28.88
N ASN A 4 24.13 38.27 -27.86
CA ASN A 4 24.31 39.15 -26.72
C ASN A 4 24.40 38.26 -25.46
N LEU A 5 25.64 38.10 -25.02
CA LEU A 5 26.05 37.41 -23.81
C LEU A 5 26.48 38.49 -22.81
N ASN A 6 26.09 38.24 -21.55
CA ASN A 6 26.69 38.69 -20.29
C ASN A 6 26.24 40.06 -19.76
N ASN A 7 25.47 40.10 -18.68
CA ASN A 7 25.80 39.76 -17.29
C ASN A 7 26.72 40.81 -16.63
N VAL A 8 26.14 41.62 -15.74
CA VAL A 8 26.76 42.48 -14.71
C VAL A 8 25.56 43.05 -13.90
N ASN A 9 25.41 43.06 -12.57
CA ASN A 9 26.24 42.91 -11.37
C ASN A 9 25.25 42.48 -10.25
N ARG A 10 25.61 41.89 -9.11
CA ARG A 10 26.36 42.53 -8.04
C ARG A 10 26.49 41.53 -6.87
N ALA A 11 27.69 41.46 -6.33
CA ALA A 11 28.06 40.65 -5.19
C ALA A 11 27.37 41.08 -3.88
N ASP A 12 27.50 40.17 -2.91
CA ASP A 12 27.38 40.34 -1.46
C ASP A 12 26.00 40.11 -0.84
N ARG A 13 25.80 38.89 -0.30
CA ARG A 13 25.31 38.69 1.07
C ARG A 13 25.44 37.23 1.53
N GLU A 14 26.40 37.06 2.43
CA GLU A 14 26.48 36.15 3.57
C GLU A 14 25.72 34.82 3.52
N GLU A 15 26.52 33.75 3.53
CA GLU A 15 26.14 32.40 3.91
C GLU A 15 25.72 32.40 5.39
N VAL A 16 24.43 32.16 5.68
CA VAL A 16 23.97 31.80 7.03
C VAL A 16 23.34 30.42 6.92
N VAL A 17 24.14 29.40 7.22
CA VAL A 17 23.70 28.02 7.43
C VAL A 17 22.98 27.99 8.78
N GLU A 18 21.65 28.13 8.75
CA GLU A 18 20.83 27.91 9.94
C GLU A 18 20.04 26.60 9.77
N ASN A 19 20.61 25.55 10.35
CA ASN A 19 19.92 24.29 10.64
C ASN A 19 18.71 24.60 11.52
N SER A 20 17.52 24.65 10.94
CA SER A 20 16.28 24.50 11.71
C SER A 20 15.67 23.17 11.33
N GLU A 21 15.70 22.23 12.28
CA GLU A 21 14.88 21.02 12.25
C GLU A 21 13.43 21.46 12.07
N SER A 22 12.96 21.45 10.83
CA SER A 22 11.55 21.68 10.56
C SER A 22 10.79 20.49 11.12
N GLU A 23 10.18 20.67 12.28
CA GLU A 23 9.08 19.84 12.74
C GLU A 23 8.03 19.81 11.61
N MET A 24 8.13 18.80 10.74
CA MET A 24 7.08 18.48 9.79
C MET A 24 5.85 18.12 10.61
N LYS A 25 4.98 19.11 10.83
CA LYS A 25 3.60 18.86 11.23
C LYS A 25 3.04 17.89 10.21
N GLU A 26 2.86 16.64 10.61
CA GLU A 26 2.23 15.61 9.80
C GLU A 26 0.78 16.06 9.57
N TYR A 27 0.56 16.81 8.48
CA TYR A 27 -0.78 17.11 8.01
C TYR A 27 -1.50 15.77 7.87
N PRO A 28 -2.69 15.59 8.48
CA PRO A 28 -3.44 14.35 8.35
C PRO A 28 -3.64 14.12 6.86
N ARG A 29 -2.90 13.13 6.31
CA ARG A 29 -2.97 12.83 4.89
C ARG A 29 -4.45 12.62 4.58
N PRO A 30 -5.00 13.26 3.53
CA PRO A 30 -6.40 13.06 3.20
C PRO A 30 -6.63 11.56 3.11
N LYS A 31 -7.55 11.04 3.95
CA LYS A 31 -7.98 9.64 3.89
C LYS A 31 -8.31 9.40 2.44
N ARG A 32 -7.45 8.68 1.71
CA ARG A 32 -7.71 8.34 0.32
C ARG A 32 -9.05 7.65 0.35
N TYR A 33 -10.07 8.30 -0.21
CA TYR A 33 -11.42 7.79 -0.17
C TYR A 33 -11.39 6.47 -0.94
N ARG A 34 -11.54 5.34 -0.24
CA ARG A 34 -11.56 4.03 -0.89
C ARG A 34 -12.76 4.00 -1.82
N SER A 35 -12.58 3.56 -3.05
CA SER A 35 -13.70 3.41 -3.98
C SER A 35 -14.72 2.41 -3.41
N ARG A 36 -15.99 2.59 -3.75
CA ARG A 36 -17.06 1.67 -3.35
C ARG A 36 -16.75 0.22 -3.77
N GLU A 37 -16.15 0.05 -4.94
CA GLU A 37 -15.70 -1.24 -5.48
C GLU A 37 -14.66 -1.90 -4.58
N LYS A 38 -13.60 -1.19 -4.20
CA LYS A 38 -12.57 -1.73 -3.31
C LYS A 38 -13.12 -2.06 -1.93
N GLU A 39 -14.00 -1.22 -1.39
CA GLU A 39 -14.65 -1.51 -0.10
C GLU A 39 -15.57 -2.73 -0.19
N SER A 40 -16.30 -2.89 -1.30
CA SER A 40 -17.13 -4.08 -1.57
C SER A 40 -16.27 -5.33 -1.67
N LEU A 41 -15.17 -5.28 -2.41
CA LEU A 41 -14.25 -6.41 -2.56
C LEU A 41 -13.62 -6.81 -1.22
N ALA A 42 -13.25 -5.85 -0.36
CA ALA A 42 -12.72 -6.17 0.95
C ALA A 42 -13.74 -6.91 1.84
N LYS A 43 -15.02 -6.54 1.74
CA LYS A 43 -16.12 -7.23 2.44
C LYS A 43 -16.39 -8.62 1.86
N GLU A 44 -16.38 -8.76 0.53
CA GLU A 44 -16.48 -10.06 -0.16
C GLU A 44 -15.39 -11.03 0.35
N ILE A 45 -14.14 -10.55 0.48
CA ILE A 45 -13.04 -11.35 1.04
C ILE A 45 -13.34 -11.76 2.49
N ALA A 46 -13.81 -10.83 3.33
CA ALA A 46 -14.12 -11.14 4.73
C ALA A 46 -15.22 -12.19 4.86
N GLU A 47 -16.28 -12.05 4.08
CA GLU A 47 -17.40 -13.00 4.04
C GLU A 47 -16.94 -14.38 3.53
N GLU A 48 -16.21 -14.42 2.41
CA GLU A 48 -15.73 -15.67 1.81
C GLU A 48 -14.77 -16.44 2.74
N LEU A 49 -13.91 -15.71 3.45
CA LEU A 49 -12.95 -16.31 4.38
C LEU A 49 -13.53 -16.50 5.79
N LYS A 50 -14.75 -16.02 6.06
CA LYS A 50 -15.41 -15.98 7.37
C LYS A 50 -14.54 -15.29 8.43
N ASP A 51 -13.97 -14.14 8.07
CA ASP A 51 -12.96 -13.42 8.85
C ASP A 51 -13.20 -11.91 8.84
N ASP A 52 -14.16 -11.44 9.65
CA ASP A 52 -14.46 -10.01 9.75
C ASP A 52 -13.39 -9.23 10.55
N HIS A 53 -12.69 -9.90 11.47
CA HIS A 53 -11.66 -9.26 12.30
C HIS A 53 -10.47 -8.77 11.47
N SER A 54 -10.20 -9.43 10.34
CA SER A 54 -9.14 -9.07 9.41
C SER A 54 -9.56 -8.07 8.33
N LEU A 55 -10.80 -7.54 8.37
CA LEU A 55 -11.32 -6.63 7.33
C LEU A 55 -10.41 -5.42 7.09
N GLY A 56 -9.81 -4.86 8.15
CA GLY A 56 -8.84 -3.77 8.03
C GLY A 56 -7.61 -4.15 7.19
N ALA A 57 -7.11 -5.37 7.33
CA ALA A 57 -5.99 -5.87 6.56
C ALA A 57 -6.38 -6.19 5.10
N PHE A 58 -7.58 -6.72 4.86
CA PHE A 58 -8.07 -6.97 3.50
C PHE A 58 -8.24 -5.67 2.72
N ARG A 59 -8.78 -4.63 3.37
CA ARG A 59 -8.84 -3.26 2.86
C ARG A 59 -7.48 -2.74 2.40
N THR A 60 -6.43 -2.98 3.19
CA THR A 60 -5.07 -2.61 2.81
C THR A 60 -4.56 -3.38 1.58
N VAL A 61 -4.94 -4.65 1.44
CA VAL A 61 -4.58 -5.48 0.29
C VAL A 61 -5.28 -5.00 -0.99
N VAL A 62 -6.60 -4.82 -0.98
CA VAL A 62 -7.37 -4.36 -2.16
C VAL A 62 -6.96 -2.96 -2.62
N ASP A 63 -6.41 -2.14 -1.71
CA ASP A 63 -5.93 -0.82 -2.07
C ASP A 63 -4.69 -0.89 -2.98
N LYS A 64 -3.90 -1.97 -2.91
CA LYS A 64 -2.54 -2.08 -3.47
C LYS A 64 -2.33 -3.25 -4.44
N ILE A 65 -3.17 -4.28 -4.36
CA ILE A 65 -3.09 -5.49 -5.17
C ILE A 65 -4.32 -5.54 -6.07
N SER A 66 -4.12 -5.89 -7.34
CA SER A 66 -5.21 -5.99 -8.31
C SER A 66 -6.21 -7.08 -7.92
N GLU A 67 -7.49 -6.86 -8.25
CA GLU A 67 -8.57 -7.81 -7.99
C GLU A 67 -8.29 -9.19 -8.60
N GLN A 68 -7.77 -9.24 -9.83
CA GLN A 68 -7.39 -10.50 -10.47
C GLN A 68 -6.44 -11.33 -9.60
N ARG A 69 -5.45 -10.68 -8.98
CA ARG A 69 -4.49 -11.38 -8.12
C ARG A 69 -5.12 -11.83 -6.81
N ILE A 70 -6.04 -11.03 -6.26
CA ILE A 70 -6.82 -11.37 -5.08
C ILE A 70 -7.67 -12.62 -5.35
N ARG A 71 -8.36 -12.69 -6.50
CA ARG A 71 -9.15 -13.87 -6.89
C ARG A 71 -8.28 -15.13 -7.01
N ILE A 72 -7.05 -15.00 -7.52
CA ILE A 72 -6.08 -16.10 -7.54
C ILE A 72 -5.75 -16.57 -6.11
N PHE A 73 -5.53 -15.66 -5.16
CA PHE A 73 -5.28 -16.04 -3.75
C PHE A 73 -6.45 -16.79 -3.14
N LEU A 74 -7.68 -16.33 -3.38
CA LEU A 74 -8.89 -17.00 -2.91
C LEU A 74 -9.02 -18.42 -3.48
N SER A 75 -8.73 -18.61 -4.77
CA SER A 75 -8.71 -19.93 -5.41
C SER A 75 -7.70 -20.87 -4.74
N ILE A 76 -6.47 -20.40 -4.49
CA ILE A 76 -5.43 -21.20 -3.81
C ILE A 76 -5.90 -21.64 -2.42
N ILE A 77 -6.54 -20.74 -1.67
CA ILE A 77 -7.04 -21.05 -0.31
C ILE A 77 -8.17 -22.08 -0.36
N LYS A 78 -9.09 -21.95 -1.32
CA LYS A 78 -10.17 -22.93 -1.55
C LYS A 78 -9.60 -24.33 -1.80
N ASP A 79 -8.64 -24.46 -2.71
CA ASP A 79 -8.02 -25.73 -3.05
C ASP A 79 -7.25 -26.34 -1.86
N ALA A 80 -6.52 -25.50 -1.13
CA ALA A 80 -5.73 -25.94 0.01
C ALA A 80 -6.59 -26.38 1.20
N HIS A 81 -7.78 -25.79 1.38
CA HIS A 81 -8.75 -26.24 2.39
C HIS A 81 -9.44 -27.55 1.97
N LEU A 82 -9.78 -27.70 0.68
CA LEU A 82 -10.40 -28.93 0.17
C LEU A 82 -9.47 -30.14 0.30
N THR A 83 -8.17 -29.94 0.08
CA THR A 83 -7.14 -30.98 0.21
C THR A 83 -6.74 -31.30 1.65
N TRP A 84 -7.43 -30.72 2.66
CA TRP A 84 -7.15 -30.89 4.10
C TRP A 84 -5.70 -30.55 4.50
N LYS A 85 -4.99 -29.78 3.68
CA LYS A 85 -3.59 -29.40 3.92
C LYS A 85 -3.43 -28.31 4.99
N ILE A 86 -4.52 -27.84 5.60
CA ILE A 86 -4.50 -26.67 6.50
C ILE A 86 -5.35 -26.88 7.75
N LYS A 87 -4.76 -26.62 8.92
CA LYS A 87 -5.44 -26.39 10.22
C LYS A 87 -5.56 -24.90 10.59
N LYS A 88 -4.94 -23.99 9.82
CA LYS A 88 -4.90 -22.54 10.09
C LYS A 88 -6.13 -21.80 9.54
N ASN A 89 -6.43 -20.65 10.15
CA ASN A 89 -7.46 -19.71 9.67
C ASN A 89 -7.18 -19.26 8.22
N LYS A 90 -8.22 -19.31 7.37
CA LYS A 90 -8.21 -18.88 5.97
C LYS A 90 -7.76 -17.43 5.79
N GLY A 91 -8.21 -16.50 6.66
CA GLY A 91 -7.80 -15.09 6.61
C GLY A 91 -6.30 -14.91 6.82
N ALA A 92 -5.71 -15.64 7.79
CA ALA A 92 -4.27 -15.61 8.02
C ALA A 92 -3.47 -16.14 6.82
N MET A 93 -3.98 -17.15 6.12
CA MET A 93 -3.36 -17.64 4.90
C MET A 93 -3.43 -16.61 3.76
N PHE A 94 -4.58 -15.95 3.59
CA PHE A 94 -4.72 -14.86 2.62
C PHE A 94 -3.69 -13.76 2.84
N ILE A 95 -3.54 -13.29 4.09
CA ILE A 95 -2.54 -12.27 4.43
C ILE A 95 -1.12 -12.77 4.17
N SER A 96 -0.84 -14.05 4.41
CA SER A 96 0.47 -14.65 4.13
C SER A 96 0.78 -14.65 2.63
N LEU A 97 -0.18 -15.04 1.79
CA LEU A 97 -0.05 -14.98 0.32
C LEU A 97 0.13 -13.54 -0.17
N ALA A 98 -0.65 -12.60 0.35
CA ALA A 98 -0.54 -11.19 0.00
C ALA A 98 0.83 -10.61 0.38
N LYS A 99 1.35 -10.91 1.58
CA LYS A 99 2.70 -10.51 2.01
C LYS A 99 3.79 -11.07 1.10
N ALA A 100 3.74 -12.38 0.79
CA ALA A 100 4.72 -13.01 -0.08
C ALA A 100 4.72 -12.40 -1.49
N TYR A 101 3.53 -12.16 -2.05
CA TYR A 101 3.40 -11.47 -3.34
C TYR A 101 3.94 -10.05 -3.28
N ALA A 102 3.62 -9.30 -2.23
CA ALA A 102 4.04 -7.93 -2.08
C ALA A 102 5.57 -7.79 -1.98
N ILE A 103 6.24 -8.66 -1.21
CA ILE A 103 7.70 -8.73 -1.13
C ILE A 103 8.30 -8.99 -2.52
N LYS A 104 7.79 -9.98 -3.25
CA LYS A 104 8.29 -10.34 -4.59
C LYS A 104 8.14 -9.20 -5.61
N ASN A 105 7.14 -8.33 -5.45
CA ASN A 105 6.83 -7.26 -6.40
C ASN A 105 7.16 -5.86 -5.86
N ASN A 106 7.91 -5.75 -4.75
CA ASN A 106 8.26 -4.50 -4.10
C ASN A 106 7.07 -3.58 -3.78
N ILE A 107 5.95 -4.17 -3.34
CA ILE A 107 4.74 -3.45 -2.93
C ILE A 107 4.78 -3.28 -1.41
N ASN A 108 4.77 -2.06 -0.91
CA ASN A 108 4.66 -1.82 0.53
C ASN A 108 3.20 -1.97 0.97
N LEU A 109 2.85 -3.01 1.73
CA LEU A 109 1.49 -3.18 2.26
C LEU A 109 1.20 -2.32 3.50
N ASN A 110 2.15 -1.66 4.16
CA ASN A 110 1.94 -0.92 5.42
C ASN A 110 1.39 -1.80 6.57
N PHE A 111 1.68 -3.10 6.55
CA PHE A 111 1.45 -3.93 7.73
C PHE A 111 2.55 -3.64 8.75
N ARG A 112 2.15 -3.28 9.97
CA ARG A 112 3.04 -3.04 11.10
C ARG A 112 3.33 -4.33 11.85
#